data_AF-A0A1V4XJE0-F1
#
_entry.id   AF-A0A1V4XJE0-F1
#
_cell.length_a   1.000
_cell.length_b   1.000
_cell.length_c   1.000
_cell.angle_alpha   90.00
_cell.angle_beta   90.00
_cell.angle_gamma   90.00
#
_symmetry.space_group_name_H-M   'P 1'
#
loop_
_entity.id
_entity.type
_entity.pdbx_description
1 polymer ?
#
loop_
_entity_poly.entity_id
_entity_poly.type
_entity_poly.pdbx_seq_one_letter_code
_entity_poly.pdbx_strand_id
1 'polypeptide(L)'
;MKRSAKRPPVPDRLPVQVDDCPCTQVRCHRHGNCVECIRVHRTRQEHIPECLQEMFRVHIGALAGRVEYGILDLRRTPAYWDRRLGKEGSPSRGGEQSARGKKPSQRRKAPRKLNKHGSSGRSPISGA
;
A
#
# COMPACT_ATOMS: atom_id res chain seq x y z
N MET A 1 22.74 -5.92 -60.80
CA MET A 1 22.44 -7.04 -59.89
C MET A 1 21.76 -6.49 -58.64
N LYS A 2 20.45 -6.72 -58.44
CA LYS A 2 19.73 -6.23 -57.24
C LYS A 2 19.67 -7.35 -56.21
N ARG A 3 20.47 -7.27 -55.15
CA ARG A 3 20.39 -8.19 -54.00
C ARG A 3 19.25 -7.70 -53.09
N SER A 4 18.10 -8.37 -53.16
CA SER A 4 17.02 -8.17 -52.19
C SER A 4 17.43 -8.80 -50.87
N ALA A 5 17.80 -8.00 -49.88
CA ALA A 5 18.08 -8.47 -48.53
C ALA A 5 16.76 -8.97 -47.90
N LYS A 6 16.63 -10.28 -47.70
CA LYS A 6 15.50 -10.85 -46.96
C LYS A 6 15.58 -10.36 -45.51
N ARG A 7 14.48 -9.76 -45.04
CA ARG A 7 14.33 -9.35 -43.64
C ARG A 7 14.48 -10.58 -42.75
N PRO A 8 15.31 -10.54 -41.69
CA PRO A 8 15.46 -11.69 -40.80
C PRO A 8 14.11 -12.03 -40.13
N PRO A 9 13.84 -13.32 -39.87
CA PRO A 9 12.63 -13.74 -39.20
C PRO A 9 12.55 -13.10 -37.81
N VAL A 10 11.35 -12.66 -37.43
CA VAL A 10 11.08 -12.14 -36.09
C VAL A 10 11.24 -13.31 -35.12
N PRO A 11 12.09 -13.21 -34.07
CA PRO A 11 12.26 -14.29 -33.12
C PRO A 11 10.94 -14.59 -32.38
N ASP A 12 10.74 -15.86 -32.05
CA ASP A 12 9.62 -16.29 -31.21
C ASP A 12 9.62 -15.51 -29.89
N ARG A 13 8.43 -15.08 -29.46
CA ARG A 13 8.30 -14.36 -28.19
C ARG A 13 8.70 -15.30 -27.06
N LEU A 14 9.70 -14.91 -26.28
CA LEU A 14 10.12 -15.62 -25.08
C LEU A 14 8.91 -15.87 -24.16
N PRO A 15 8.88 -17.02 -23.47
CA PRO A 15 7.80 -17.34 -22.54
C PRO A 15 7.67 -16.25 -21.47
N VAL A 16 6.44 -16.01 -21.01
CA VAL A 16 6.14 -15.03 -19.95
C VAL A 16 6.77 -15.52 -18.65
N GLN A 17 7.94 -14.98 -18.32
CA GLN A 17 8.61 -15.22 -17.04
C GLN A 17 7.89 -14.39 -15.97
N VAL A 18 7.56 -15.03 -14.85
CA VAL A 18 7.10 -14.32 -13.66
C VAL A 18 8.35 -13.74 -13.00
N ASP A 19 8.46 -12.42 -13.02
CA ASP A 19 9.60 -11.70 -12.47
C ASP A 19 9.41 -11.49 -10.96
N ASP A 20 10.49 -11.63 -10.18
CA ASP A 20 10.52 -11.21 -8.77
C ASP A 20 10.43 -9.68 -8.68
N CYS A 21 9.22 -9.11 -8.75
CA CYS A 21 9.07 -7.65 -8.71
C CYS A 21 9.01 -7.11 -7.27
N PRO A 22 9.88 -6.14 -6.91
CA PRO A 22 9.94 -5.55 -5.57
C PRO A 22 8.88 -4.46 -5.30
N CYS A 23 7.89 -4.28 -6.20
CA CYS A 23 6.86 -3.25 -6.07
C CYS A 23 6.05 -3.43 -4.78
N THR A 24 5.88 -2.33 -4.05
CA THR A 24 5.07 -2.29 -2.82
C THR A 24 3.56 -2.37 -3.09
N GLN A 25 3.12 -2.03 -4.30
CA GLN A 25 1.73 -2.13 -4.74
C GLN A 25 1.40 -3.56 -5.24
N VAL A 26 1.18 -4.48 -4.31
CA VAL A 26 0.91 -5.90 -4.62
C VAL A 26 -0.38 -6.10 -5.45
N ARG A 27 -1.35 -5.19 -5.32
CA ARG A 27 -2.63 -5.24 -6.05
C ARG A 27 -2.55 -4.66 -7.47
N CYS A 28 -1.36 -4.30 -7.95
CA CYS A 28 -1.18 -3.88 -9.33
C CYS A 28 -1.44 -5.07 -10.27
N HIS A 29 -2.27 -4.88 -11.29
CA HIS A 29 -2.65 -5.91 -12.26
C HIS A 29 -1.48 -6.41 -13.15
N ARG A 30 -0.34 -5.72 -13.13
CA ARG A 30 0.90 -6.12 -13.82
C ARG A 30 2.01 -6.51 -12.83
N HIS A 31 1.69 -6.67 -11.55
CA HIS A 31 2.66 -7.15 -10.57
C HIS A 31 3.17 -8.53 -10.99
N GLY A 32 4.49 -8.73 -10.93
CA GLY A 32 5.15 -9.95 -11.40
C GLY A 32 5.34 -10.08 -12.92
N ASN A 33 4.94 -9.09 -13.73
CA ASN A 33 5.25 -9.03 -15.15
C ASN A 33 5.96 -7.71 -15.49
N CYS A 34 7.27 -7.67 -15.26
CA CYS A 34 8.05 -6.44 -15.40
C CYS A 34 8.14 -5.99 -16.86
N VAL A 35 8.18 -6.91 -17.82
CA VAL A 35 8.22 -6.58 -19.25
C VAL A 35 6.99 -5.77 -19.67
N GLU A 36 5.79 -6.24 -19.32
CA GLU A 36 4.54 -5.53 -19.60
C GLU A 36 4.45 -4.21 -18.82
N CYS A 37 4.86 -4.21 -17.55
CA CYS A 37 4.90 -3.01 -16.72
C CYS A 37 5.76 -1.90 -17.36
N ILE A 38 7.01 -2.21 -17.71
CA ILE A 38 7.95 -1.27 -18.32
C ILE A 38 7.44 -0.80 -19.68
N ARG A 39 6.87 -1.70 -20.49
CA ARG A 39 6.29 -1.33 -21.79
C ARG A 39 5.22 -0.26 -21.64
N VAL A 40 4.31 -0.41 -20.67
CA VAL A 40 3.23 0.56 -20.43
C VAL A 40 3.79 1.89 -19.93
N HIS A 41 4.67 1.87 -18.92
CA HIS A 41 5.26 3.10 -18.36
C HIS A 41 6.05 3.88 -19.42
N ARG A 42 6.83 3.18 -20.27
CA ARG A 42 7.55 3.77 -21.40
C ARG A 42 6.60 4.38 -22.44
N THR A 43 5.56 3.65 -22.84
CA THR A 43 4.63 4.10 -23.90
C THR A 43 3.85 5.33 -23.47
N ARG A 44 3.47 5.40 -22.19
CA ARG A 44 2.74 6.53 -21.63
C ARG A 44 3.64 7.67 -21.15
N GLN A 45 4.96 7.49 -21.23
CA GLN A 45 5.96 8.41 -20.67
C GLN A 45 5.65 8.77 -19.19
N GLU A 46 5.12 7.79 -18.46
CA GLU A 46 4.85 7.91 -17.04
C GLU A 46 6.16 7.87 -16.24
N HIS A 47 6.07 8.14 -14.92
CA HIS A 47 7.18 7.99 -14.01
C HIS A 47 7.79 6.58 -14.06
N ILE A 48 9.06 6.46 -13.66
CA ILE A 48 9.78 5.19 -13.61
C ILE A 48 9.10 4.23 -12.61
N PRO A 49 8.74 3.00 -13.01
CA PRO A 49 8.09 2.03 -12.13
C PRO A 49 9.00 1.59 -10.98
N GLU A 50 8.43 1.19 -9.84
CA GLU A 50 9.19 0.76 -8.67
C GLU A 50 10.17 -0.40 -8.95
N CYS A 51 9.81 -1.37 -9.82
CA CYS A 51 10.74 -2.48 -10.14
C CYS A 51 12.06 -1.98 -10.78
N LEU A 52 12.11 -0.78 -11.39
CA LEU A 52 13.35 -0.20 -11.97
C LEU A 52 14.03 0.84 -11.07
N GLN A 53 13.35 1.34 -10.04
CA GLN A 53 13.85 2.43 -9.21
C GLN A 53 15.20 2.11 -8.57
N GLU A 54 15.44 0.85 -8.18
CA GLU A 54 16.70 0.47 -7.51
C GLU A 54 17.92 0.69 -8.41
N MET A 55 17.84 0.21 -9.66
CA MET A 55 18.89 0.41 -10.67
C MET A 55 19.16 1.91 -10.89
N PHE A 56 18.12 2.71 -11.07
CA PHE A 56 18.29 4.15 -11.29
C PHE A 56 18.84 4.89 -10.08
N ARG A 57 18.47 4.49 -8.86
CA ARG A 57 18.94 5.12 -7.63
C ARG A 57 20.43 4.97 -7.42
N VAL A 58 21.02 3.83 -7.80
CA VAL A 58 22.48 3.66 -7.74
C VAL A 58 23.17 4.72 -8.59
N HIS A 59 22.71 4.92 -9.83
CA HIS A 59 23.30 5.89 -10.75
C HIS A 59 23.00 7.34 -10.37
N ILE A 60 21.76 7.65 -10.01
CA ILE A 60 21.36 9.00 -9.60
C ILE A 60 22.01 9.37 -8.27
N GLY A 61 22.12 8.43 -7.33
CA GLY A 61 22.82 8.62 -6.06
C GLY A 61 24.30 8.91 -6.26
N ALA A 62 24.96 8.18 -7.17
CA ALA A 62 26.36 8.46 -7.53
C ALA A 62 26.53 9.86 -8.13
N LEU A 63 25.60 10.30 -8.99
CA LEU A 63 25.61 11.65 -9.55
C LEU A 63 25.33 12.73 -8.48
N ALA A 64 24.31 12.52 -7.65
CA ALA A 64 23.95 13.43 -6.58
C ALA A 64 25.12 13.63 -5.60
N GLY A 65 25.84 12.54 -5.27
CA GLY A 65 27.01 12.61 -4.42
C GLY A 65 28.16 13.46 -4.99
N ARG A 66 28.24 13.65 -6.32
CA ARG A 66 29.23 14.56 -6.94
C ARG A 66 28.94 16.04 -6.69
N VAL A 67 27.69 16.37 -6.38
CA VAL A 67 27.22 17.73 -6.10
C VAL A 67 26.76 17.88 -4.64
N GLU A 68 27.27 17.02 -3.76
CA GLU A 68 27.01 17.04 -2.31
C GLU A 68 25.51 16.86 -1.95
N TYR A 69 24.73 16.26 -2.85
CA TYR A 69 23.31 15.98 -2.66
C TYR A 69 23.05 14.50 -2.37
N GLY A 70 21.92 14.24 -1.70
CA GLY A 70 21.41 12.91 -1.42
C GLY A 70 20.05 12.66 -2.08
N ILE A 71 19.75 11.39 -2.34
CA ILE A 71 18.43 10.95 -2.79
C ILE A 71 17.63 10.39 -1.61
N LEU A 72 16.36 10.78 -1.51
CA LEU A 72 15.46 10.24 -0.48
C LEU A 72 14.64 9.09 -1.05
N ASP A 73 14.49 8.02 -0.27
CA ASP A 73 13.54 6.96 -0.59
C ASP A 73 12.12 7.35 -0.17
N LEU A 74 11.34 7.86 -1.14
CA LEU A 74 9.93 8.19 -0.96
C LEU A 74 8.99 7.11 -1.51
N ARG A 75 9.45 5.86 -1.66
CA ARG A 75 8.59 4.74 -2.05
C ARG A 75 7.43 4.62 -1.07
N ARG A 76 6.25 4.31 -1.60
CA ARG A 76 5.05 4.12 -0.79
C ARG A 76 5.18 2.80 -0.02
N THR A 77 4.57 2.71 1.16
CA THR A 77 4.49 1.43 1.87
C THR A 77 3.34 0.57 1.33
N PRO A 78 3.37 -0.76 1.48
CA PRO A 78 2.21 -1.60 1.16
C PRO A 78 0.92 -1.15 1.87
N ALA A 79 1.03 -0.73 3.14
CA ALA A 79 -0.10 -0.20 3.92
C ALA A 79 -0.70 1.09 3.33
N TYR A 80 0.11 1.93 2.68
CA TYR A 80 -0.39 3.10 1.94
C TYR A 80 -1.29 2.67 0.77
N TRP A 81 -0.85 1.67 0.00
CA TRP A 81 -1.61 1.17 -1.15
C TRP A 81 -2.90 0.47 -0.72
N ASP A 82 -2.87 -0.33 0.34
CA ASP A 82 -4.06 -0.98 0.90
C ASP A 82 -5.12 0.03 1.33
N ARG A 83 -4.71 1.13 1.98
CA ARG A 83 -5.62 2.21 2.38
C ARG A 83 -6.19 2.95 1.17
N ARG A 84 -5.36 3.21 0.16
CA ARG A 84 -5.74 3.97 -1.04
C ARG A 84 -6.69 3.19 -1.95
N LEU A 85 -6.47 1.89 -2.11
CA LEU A 85 -7.25 1.03 -3.00
C LEU A 85 -8.44 0.36 -2.30
N GLY A 86 -8.54 0.47 -0.97
CA GLY A 86 -9.58 -0.15 -0.15
C GLY A 86 -9.36 -1.66 0.00
N LYS A 87 -9.73 -2.25 1.15
CA LYS A 87 -9.86 -3.71 1.27
C LYS A 87 -11.14 -4.13 0.54
N GLU A 88 -11.05 -4.60 -0.69
CA GLU A 88 -12.12 -5.41 -1.28
C GLU A 88 -12.18 -6.71 -0.47
N GLY A 89 -13.21 -6.82 0.37
CA GLY A 89 -13.37 -7.86 1.37
C GLY A 89 -14.39 -7.51 2.46
N SER A 90 -15.57 -7.00 2.07
CA SER A 90 -16.77 -7.11 2.91
C SER A 90 -17.66 -8.19 2.31
N PRO A 91 -18.03 -9.25 3.06
CA PRO A 91 -19.08 -10.14 2.60
C PRO A 91 -20.41 -9.39 2.64
N SER A 92 -21.17 -9.57 1.55
CA SER A 92 -22.51 -9.07 1.29
C SER A 92 -23.34 -8.75 2.54
N ARG A 93 -23.67 -7.47 2.75
CA ARG A 93 -24.88 -7.08 3.48
C ARG A 93 -25.95 -6.79 2.46
N GLY A 94 -26.65 -7.84 2.05
CA GLY A 94 -27.99 -7.69 1.47
C GLY A 94 -28.95 -7.15 2.52
N GLY A 95 -29.93 -6.38 2.06
CA GLY A 95 -31.19 -6.18 2.78
C GLY A 95 -31.43 -4.79 3.37
N GLU A 96 -31.96 -3.93 2.50
CA GLU A 96 -33.18 -3.15 2.73
C GLU A 96 -33.13 -1.78 3.43
N GLN A 97 -33.70 -0.81 2.72
CA GLN A 97 -33.91 0.57 3.14
C GLN A 97 -35.27 0.74 3.82
N SER A 98 -35.30 1.66 4.78
CA SER A 98 -36.44 2.51 5.18
C SER A 98 -37.62 1.89 5.95
N ALA A 99 -37.78 2.31 7.22
CA ALA A 99 -39.04 2.89 7.67
C ALA A 99 -38.87 3.69 8.97
N ARG A 100 -39.69 4.74 9.05
CA ARG A 100 -39.66 5.88 9.96
C ARG A 100 -40.63 5.67 11.12
N GLY A 101 -40.17 5.95 12.34
CA GLY A 101 -40.97 6.54 13.42
C GLY A 101 -41.59 5.61 14.48
N LYS A 102 -41.12 5.76 15.73
CA LYS A 102 -41.86 6.30 16.91
C LYS A 102 -41.21 5.82 18.23
N LYS A 103 -40.77 6.77 19.06
CA LYS A 103 -40.55 6.55 20.51
C LYS A 103 -41.91 6.56 21.22
N PRO A 104 -42.07 5.86 22.35
CA PRO A 104 -42.03 6.55 23.66
C PRO A 104 -41.28 5.75 24.75
N SER A 105 -40.57 6.42 25.68
CA SER A 105 -40.95 6.64 27.10
C SER A 105 -41.30 5.32 27.82
N GLN A 106 -40.69 4.86 28.91
CA GLN A 106 -40.22 5.44 30.18
C GLN A 106 -39.20 4.41 30.76
N ARG A 107 -38.42 4.57 31.83
CA ARG A 107 -38.65 5.17 33.15
C ARG A 107 -37.31 5.07 33.89
N ARG A 108 -36.90 6.15 34.56
CA ARG A 108 -35.70 6.20 35.41
C ARG A 108 -35.84 5.24 36.61
N LYS A 109 -34.77 4.51 36.97
CA LYS A 109 -34.46 4.15 38.36
C LYS A 109 -32.94 4.01 38.57
N ALA A 110 -32.40 4.86 39.44
CA ALA A 110 -31.25 4.60 40.31
C ALA A 110 -31.69 5.05 41.72
N PRO A 111 -30.97 4.77 42.83
CA PRO A 111 -29.90 3.81 43.10
C PRO A 111 -30.24 2.93 44.34
N ARG A 112 -29.40 1.94 44.70
CA ARG A 112 -29.34 1.43 46.10
C ARG A 112 -27.90 1.15 46.57
N LYS A 113 -27.56 1.92 47.62
CA LYS A 113 -26.54 1.84 48.69
C LYS A 113 -26.33 0.40 49.23
N LEU A 114 -25.33 -0.04 50.00
CA LEU A 114 -24.14 0.49 50.72
C LEU A 114 -23.53 -0.71 51.48
N ASN A 115 -22.20 -0.84 51.57
CA ASN A 115 -21.37 -1.14 52.78
C ASN A 115 -19.93 -1.38 52.32
N LYS A 116 -18.86 -0.66 52.70
CA LYS A 116 -18.35 -0.10 53.97
C LYS A 116 -17.73 -1.17 54.89
N HIS A 117 -16.39 -1.26 54.85
CA HIS A 117 -15.40 -1.48 55.94
C HIS A 117 -14.03 -1.39 55.22
N GLY A 118 -13.19 -0.35 55.38
CA GLY A 118 -12.35 -0.01 56.55
C GLY A 118 -11.01 -0.76 56.40
N SER A 119 -9.80 -0.20 56.49
CA SER A 119 -9.28 1.08 56.96
C SER A 119 -7.80 1.22 56.55
N SER A 120 -7.31 2.46 56.51
CA SER A 120 -5.94 2.92 56.84
C SER A 120 -4.73 2.37 56.04
N GLY A 121 -4.00 3.26 55.37
CA GLY A 121 -2.65 3.59 55.84
C GLY A 121 -1.87 4.46 54.85
N ARG A 122 -1.27 5.52 55.38
CA ARG A 122 -0.55 6.63 54.73
C ARG A 122 0.70 6.22 53.93
N SER A 123 1.06 7.08 52.96
CA SER A 123 2.40 7.21 52.35
C SER A 123 3.49 7.52 53.40
N PRO A 124 4.79 7.34 53.08
CA PRO A 124 5.53 8.49 52.53
C PRO A 124 6.65 8.17 51.52
N ILE A 125 7.06 9.26 50.86
CA ILE A 125 8.33 9.62 50.21
C ILE A 125 9.63 9.05 50.82
N SER A 126 10.60 8.70 49.96
CA SER A 126 12.09 8.73 50.07
C SER A 126 12.62 7.91 48.87
N GLY A 127 13.56 8.33 48.01
CA GLY A 127 14.80 9.06 48.22
C GLY A 127 15.98 8.10 47.94
N ALA A 128 16.55 8.13 46.74
CA ALA A 128 17.91 7.70 46.36
C ALA A 128 18.21 8.15 44.92
#